data_AF-A0A660UFZ8-F1
#
_entry.id   AF-A0A660UFZ8-F1
#
_cell.length_a   1.000
_cell.length_b   1.000
_cell.length_c   1.000
_cell.angle_alpha   90.00
_cell.angle_beta   90.00
_cell.angle_gamma   90.00
#
_symmetry.space_group_name_H-M   'P 1'
#
loop_
_entity.id
_entity.type
_entity.pdbx_description
1 polymer ?
#
loop_
_entity_poly.entity_id
_entity_poly.type
_entity_poly.pdbx_seq_one_letter_code
_entity_poly.pdbx_strand_id
1 'polypeptide(L)'
;MLPFIEDVIRYGLIPSKEEVAKRCRVAIVDRRRDYYQFTKTYKLDRFYPLVNALYGVKHKCEVVPNESRYFIVPILPYWVEEEAKRKFELVVPLDEVDTHEEARKFKEALDKIYPPPEEFGGEAFVGKVGDLAVVLNTEERRKEAKEESFWVKFERGPVEKVEGSVGFSQYLIMKVLEDGSFFVHANNYEDKVTRLRLTLRGKAKVEVKPEEALVKVRWERNKAEVEVSHRQGVVRIFVRS
;
A
#
# COMPACT_ATOMS: atom_id res chain seq x y z
N MET A 1 0.83 14.41 -11.46
CA MET A 1 2.10 13.64 -11.64
C MET A 1 3.28 14.35 -11.00
N LEU A 2 3.56 15.63 -11.31
CA LEU A 2 4.70 16.36 -10.73
C LEU A 2 4.72 16.38 -9.18
N PRO A 3 3.62 16.71 -8.46
CA PRO A 3 3.67 16.75 -6.99
C PRO A 3 3.93 15.40 -6.34
N PHE A 4 3.54 14.29 -6.99
CA PHE A 4 3.80 12.94 -6.51
C PHE A 4 5.30 12.63 -6.57
N ILE A 5 5.93 12.84 -7.73
CA ILE A 5 7.38 12.56 -7.90
C ILE A 5 8.22 13.46 -6.99
N GLU A 6 7.87 14.74 -6.88
CA GLU A 6 8.55 15.68 -5.97
C GLU A 6 8.50 15.20 -4.53
N ASP A 7 7.32 14.82 -4.04
CA ASP A 7 7.16 14.37 -2.65
C ASP A 7 7.84 13.02 -2.41
N VAL A 8 7.79 12.10 -3.38
CA VAL A 8 8.50 10.81 -3.33
C VAL A 8 9.99 11.02 -3.12
N ILE A 9 10.60 11.94 -3.88
CA ILE A 9 12.03 12.24 -3.77
C ILE A 9 12.31 13.00 -2.47
N ARG A 10 11.54 14.05 -2.18
CA ARG A 10 11.81 14.98 -1.07
C ARG A 10 11.63 14.33 0.30
N TYR A 11 10.65 13.46 0.47
CA TYR A 11 10.33 12.83 1.75
C TYR A 11 10.72 11.34 1.80
N GLY A 12 11.38 10.86 0.75
CA GLY A 12 11.82 9.47 0.62
C GLY A 12 10.65 8.49 0.74
N LEU A 13 9.57 8.67 -0.03
CA LEU A 13 8.36 7.85 0.06
C LEU A 13 8.50 6.48 -0.63
N ILE A 14 9.69 5.88 -0.51
CA ILE A 14 10.04 4.56 -1.02
C ILE A 14 10.66 3.80 0.15
N PRO A 15 10.18 2.59 0.47
CA PRO A 15 10.80 1.80 1.51
C PRO A 15 12.21 1.37 1.08
N SER A 16 13.11 1.22 2.03
CA SER A 16 14.44 0.68 1.76
C SER A 16 14.37 -0.78 1.31
N LYS A 17 15.41 -1.24 0.63
CA LYS A 17 15.54 -2.65 0.23
C LYS A 17 15.51 -3.57 1.45
N GLU A 18 16.12 -3.14 2.55
CA GLU A 18 16.20 -3.87 3.81
C GLU A 18 14.82 -4.02 4.46
N GLU A 19 14.01 -2.96 4.48
CA GLU A 19 12.64 -3.01 5.00
C GLU A 19 11.75 -3.95 4.17
N VAL A 20 11.86 -3.89 2.84
CA VAL A 20 11.14 -4.81 1.94
C VAL A 20 11.61 -6.25 2.17
N ALA A 21 12.92 -6.49 2.22
CA ALA A 21 13.49 -7.82 2.40
C ALA A 21 13.07 -8.48 3.72
N LYS A 22 12.98 -7.72 4.83
CA LYS A 22 12.48 -8.23 6.12
C LYS A 22 11.03 -8.69 6.05
N ARG A 23 10.25 -8.15 5.10
CA ARG A 23 8.83 -8.39 4.97
C ARG A 23 8.50 -9.47 3.93
N CYS A 24 9.35 -9.63 2.92
CA CYS A 24 9.22 -10.68 1.91
C CYS A 24 9.73 -12.02 2.43
N ARG A 25 8.82 -12.86 2.93
CA ARG A 25 9.12 -14.21 3.45
C ARG A 25 9.04 -15.30 2.37
N VAL A 26 8.41 -15.01 1.23
CA VAL A 26 8.10 -16.00 0.19
C VAL A 26 8.46 -15.45 -1.18
N ALA A 27 8.87 -16.32 -2.09
CA ALA A 27 9.12 -15.98 -3.49
C ALA A 27 8.57 -17.04 -4.44
N ILE A 28 8.31 -16.63 -5.69
CA ILE A 28 8.01 -17.53 -6.80
C ILE A 28 9.24 -17.63 -7.69
N VAL A 29 9.62 -18.82 -8.16
CA VAL A 29 10.67 -18.98 -9.17
C VAL A 29 10.03 -19.28 -10.53
N ASP A 30 10.31 -18.47 -11.55
CA ASP A 30 9.96 -18.81 -12.92
C ASP A 30 11.14 -19.56 -13.56
N ARG A 31 11.01 -20.87 -13.71
CA ARG A 31 12.08 -21.77 -14.21
C ARG A 31 12.32 -21.65 -15.72
N ARG A 32 11.49 -20.89 -16.43
CA ARG A 32 11.57 -20.75 -17.89
C ARG A 32 12.80 -19.99 -18.33
N ARG A 33 13.52 -20.55 -19.30
CA ARG A 33 14.77 -19.98 -19.85
C ARG A 33 14.57 -19.02 -21.01
N ASP A 34 13.41 -19.07 -21.64
CA ASP A 34 13.03 -18.32 -22.84
C ASP A 34 12.56 -16.90 -22.50
N TYR A 35 13.46 -16.13 -21.88
CA TYR A 35 13.27 -14.71 -21.59
C TYR A 35 13.06 -13.84 -22.86
N TYR A 36 13.28 -14.38 -24.06
CA TYR A 36 13.16 -13.64 -25.32
C TYR A 36 11.81 -13.79 -26.03
N GLN A 37 10.85 -14.54 -25.47
CA GLN A 37 9.46 -14.55 -25.96
C GLN A 37 8.52 -13.60 -25.18
N PHE A 38 9.07 -12.55 -24.55
CA PHE A 38 8.30 -11.40 -24.03
C PHE A 38 7.62 -10.58 -25.16
N THR A 39 7.55 -11.10 -26.38
CA THR A 39 6.91 -10.45 -27.53
C THR A 39 5.44 -10.84 -27.65
N LYS A 40 4.60 -9.81 -27.54
CA LYS A 40 3.19 -9.64 -27.98
C LYS A 40 2.09 -10.46 -27.30
N THR A 41 2.36 -11.62 -26.70
CA THR A 41 1.28 -12.47 -26.14
C THR A 41 1.73 -13.28 -24.92
N TYR A 42 2.66 -12.77 -24.09
CA TYR A 42 2.85 -13.33 -22.76
C TYR A 42 1.60 -12.97 -21.95
N LYS A 43 0.61 -13.85 -22.05
CA LYS A 43 -0.74 -13.63 -21.56
C LYS A 43 -0.66 -13.39 -20.06
N LEU A 44 -1.09 -12.22 -19.59
CA LEU A 44 -1.43 -11.95 -18.18
C LEU A 44 -2.16 -13.15 -17.53
N ASP A 45 -2.87 -13.93 -18.35
CA ASP A 45 -3.49 -15.22 -18.08
C ASP A 45 -2.66 -16.21 -17.26
N ARG A 46 -1.33 -16.34 -17.46
CA ARG A 46 -0.55 -17.33 -16.69
C ARG A 46 -0.40 -16.94 -15.22
N PHE A 47 -0.12 -15.66 -14.97
CA PHE A 47 -0.01 -15.15 -13.62
C PHE A 47 -1.37 -14.88 -13.00
N TYR A 48 -2.42 -14.77 -13.82
CA TYR A 48 -3.74 -14.40 -13.35
C TYR A 48 -4.28 -15.30 -12.24
N PRO A 49 -4.21 -16.65 -12.31
CA PRO A 49 -4.61 -17.50 -11.20
C PRO A 49 -3.93 -17.17 -9.88
N LEU A 50 -2.61 -16.99 -9.91
CA LEU A 50 -1.80 -16.61 -8.75
C LEU A 50 -2.19 -15.22 -8.24
N VAL A 51 -2.16 -14.20 -9.10
CA VAL A 51 -2.45 -12.81 -8.72
C VAL A 51 -3.90 -12.68 -8.24
N ASN A 52 -4.86 -13.35 -8.87
CA ASN A 52 -6.26 -13.40 -8.43
C ASN A 52 -6.38 -14.02 -7.04
N ALA A 53 -5.72 -15.14 -6.77
CA ALA A 53 -5.77 -15.79 -5.47
C ALA A 53 -5.14 -14.92 -4.37
N LEU A 54 -3.99 -14.31 -4.63
CA LEU A 54 -3.25 -13.56 -3.60
C LEU A 54 -3.78 -12.14 -3.37
N TYR A 55 -4.18 -11.46 -4.44
CA TYR A 55 -4.46 -10.03 -4.43
C TYR A 55 -5.93 -9.71 -4.67
N GLY A 56 -6.75 -10.73 -4.88
CA GLY A 56 -8.19 -10.58 -5.08
C GLY A 56 -8.57 -9.81 -6.35
N VAL A 57 -7.65 -9.60 -7.29
CA VAL A 57 -7.94 -8.84 -8.52
C VAL A 57 -9.09 -9.49 -9.29
N LYS A 58 -10.04 -8.68 -9.74
CA LYS A 58 -11.27 -9.09 -10.46
C LYS A 58 -11.00 -9.28 -11.96
N HIS A 59 -9.98 -8.61 -12.49
CA HIS A 59 -9.56 -8.77 -13.88
C HIS A 59 -8.05 -8.59 -14.11
N LYS A 60 -7.56 -9.03 -15.26
CA LYS A 60 -6.13 -9.11 -15.61
C LYS A 60 -5.39 -7.76 -15.67
N CYS A 61 -6.12 -6.65 -15.82
CA CYS A 61 -5.55 -5.32 -15.97
C CYS A 61 -5.81 -4.42 -14.76
N GLU A 62 -6.18 -5.00 -13.62
CA GLU A 62 -6.38 -4.25 -12.38
C GLU A 62 -5.03 -3.77 -11.86
N VAL A 63 -4.95 -2.48 -11.55
CA VAL A 63 -3.77 -1.78 -11.07
C VAL A 63 -3.72 -1.79 -9.53
N VAL A 64 -4.87 -1.68 -8.86
CA VAL A 64 -4.99 -1.68 -7.41
C VAL A 64 -5.44 -3.05 -6.91
N PRO A 65 -4.60 -3.79 -6.15
CA PRO A 65 -5.01 -5.01 -5.47
C PRO A 65 -6.18 -4.79 -4.50
N ASN A 66 -7.01 -5.82 -4.29
CA ASN A 66 -8.04 -5.83 -3.26
C ASN A 66 -7.52 -6.38 -1.91
N GLU A 67 -6.30 -6.92 -1.89
CA GLU A 67 -5.64 -7.49 -0.70
C GLU A 67 -4.15 -7.13 -0.72
N SER A 68 -3.59 -6.83 0.45
CA SER A 68 -2.20 -6.40 0.62
C SER A 68 -1.40 -7.27 1.59
N ARG A 69 -2.06 -8.22 2.28
CA ARG A 69 -1.51 -9.09 3.33
C ARG A 69 -0.18 -9.75 2.96
N TYR A 70 -0.03 -10.16 1.70
CA TYR A 70 1.16 -10.90 1.24
C TYR A 70 2.26 -10.02 0.67
N PHE A 71 2.07 -8.69 0.64
CA PHE A 71 2.95 -7.76 -0.10
C PHE A 71 3.05 -8.16 -1.58
N ILE A 72 3.93 -7.51 -2.34
CA ILE A 72 4.27 -8.01 -3.67
C ILE A 72 5.19 -9.21 -3.49
N VAL A 73 4.69 -10.42 -3.77
CA VAL A 73 5.48 -11.65 -3.75
C VAL A 73 6.45 -11.59 -4.93
N PRO A 74 7.77 -11.56 -4.70
CA PRO A 74 8.74 -11.43 -5.77
C PRO A 74 8.74 -12.67 -6.67
N ILE A 75 8.84 -12.43 -7.98
CA ILE A 75 9.11 -13.47 -8.98
C ILE A 75 10.59 -13.44 -9.29
N LEU A 76 11.28 -14.52 -8.97
CA LEU A 76 12.69 -14.73 -9.21
C LEU A 76 12.90 -15.39 -10.57
N PRO A 77 13.92 -14.97 -11.34
CA PRO A 77 14.24 -15.58 -12.61
C PRO A 77 14.89 -16.96 -12.44
N TYR A 78 14.87 -17.77 -13.50
CA TYR A 78 15.42 -19.14 -13.50
C TYR A 78 16.90 -19.24 -13.11
N TRP A 79 17.67 -18.17 -13.36
CA TRP A 79 19.10 -18.10 -13.08
C TRP A 79 19.43 -17.60 -11.67
N VAL A 80 18.43 -17.40 -10.80
CA VAL A 80 18.69 -16.98 -9.43
C VAL A 80 19.46 -18.08 -8.68
N GLU A 81 20.57 -17.70 -8.05
CA GLU A 81 21.42 -18.61 -7.28
C GLU A 81 20.69 -19.20 -6.07
N GLU A 82 21.03 -20.43 -5.68
CA GLU A 82 20.44 -21.11 -4.51
C GLU A 82 20.63 -20.31 -3.21
N GLU A 83 21.76 -19.62 -3.06
CA GLU A 83 22.02 -18.78 -1.90
C GLU A 83 21.05 -17.58 -1.80
N ALA A 84 20.63 -17.02 -2.94
CA ALA A 84 19.62 -15.97 -2.96
C ALA A 84 18.22 -16.51 -2.64
N LYS A 85 17.91 -17.76 -3.03
CA LYS A 85 16.63 -18.42 -2.69
C LYS A 85 16.51 -18.68 -1.19
N ARG A 86 17.61 -18.98 -0.50
CA ARG A 86 17.65 -19.24 0.96
C ARG A 86 17.25 -18.04 1.83
N LYS A 87 17.11 -16.85 1.25
CA LYS A 87 16.62 -15.66 1.95
C LYS A 87 15.11 -15.70 2.22
N PHE A 88 14.39 -16.59 1.54
CA PHE A 88 12.96 -16.77 1.69
C PHE A 88 12.68 -18.04 2.48
N GLU A 89 11.63 -18.02 3.30
CA GLU A 89 11.16 -19.19 4.04
C GLU A 89 10.51 -20.23 3.12
N LEU A 90 9.93 -19.75 2.01
CA LEU A 90 9.31 -20.60 1.00
C LEU A 90 9.62 -20.04 -0.40
N VAL A 91 10.06 -20.93 -1.28
CA VAL A 91 10.24 -20.63 -2.71
C VAL A 91 9.46 -21.67 -3.50
N VAL A 92 8.47 -21.22 -4.27
CA VAL A 92 7.59 -22.11 -5.04
C VAL A 92 7.78 -21.88 -6.54
N PRO A 93 7.92 -22.92 -7.35
CA PRO A 93 7.91 -22.81 -8.80
C PRO A 93 6.57 -22.32 -9.33
N LEU A 94 6.60 -21.42 -10.31
CA LEU A 94 5.38 -20.86 -10.89
C LEU A 94 4.47 -21.92 -11.52
N ASP A 95 5.06 -22.97 -12.11
CA ASP A 95 4.36 -24.12 -12.69
C ASP A 95 3.66 -25.02 -11.66
N GLU A 96 3.89 -24.81 -10.36
CA GLU A 96 3.18 -25.50 -9.28
C GLU A 96 1.99 -24.67 -8.75
N VAL A 97 1.79 -23.45 -9.26
CA VAL A 97 0.75 -22.50 -8.81
C VAL A 97 0.08 -21.74 -9.96
N ASP A 98 0.19 -22.22 -11.21
CA ASP A 98 -0.33 -21.51 -12.39
C ASP A 98 -1.75 -21.94 -12.81
N THR A 99 -2.43 -22.75 -11.99
CA THR A 99 -3.88 -22.96 -12.05
C THR A 99 -4.62 -22.31 -10.87
N HIS A 100 -5.93 -22.05 -11.03
CA HIS A 100 -6.74 -21.43 -9.96
C HIS A 100 -6.85 -22.31 -8.71
N GLU A 101 -6.84 -23.63 -8.87
CA GLU A 101 -6.91 -24.56 -7.74
C GLU A 101 -5.61 -24.56 -6.94
N GLU A 102 -4.47 -24.67 -7.63
CA GLU A 102 -3.15 -24.66 -7.00
C GLU A 102 -2.85 -23.31 -6.35
N ALA A 103 -3.18 -22.20 -7.01
CA ALA A 103 -3.03 -20.87 -6.46
C ALA A 103 -3.84 -20.67 -5.15
N ARG A 104 -5.04 -21.25 -5.05
CA ARG A 104 -5.83 -21.22 -3.80
C ARG A 104 -5.18 -22.06 -2.68
N LYS A 105 -4.72 -23.27 -2.99
CA LYS A 105 -3.97 -24.11 -2.03
C LYS A 105 -2.71 -23.41 -1.55
N PHE A 106 -2.01 -22.73 -2.47
CA PHE A 106 -0.84 -21.93 -2.13
C PHE A 106 -1.18 -20.73 -1.25
N LYS A 107 -2.29 -20.02 -1.53
CA LYS A 107 -2.81 -18.96 -0.67
C LYS A 107 -3.07 -19.46 0.77
N GLU A 108 -3.65 -20.64 0.94
CA GLU A 108 -3.87 -21.24 2.27
C GLU A 108 -2.55 -21.50 3.03
N ALA A 109 -1.48 -21.88 2.31
CA ALA A 109 -0.15 -22.00 2.91
C ALA A 109 0.41 -20.62 3.29
N LEU A 110 0.24 -19.61 2.43
CA LEU A 110 0.65 -18.23 2.70
C LEU A 110 -0.10 -17.60 3.86
N ASP A 111 -1.38 -17.93 4.06
CA ASP A 111 -2.17 -17.45 5.18
C ASP A 111 -1.56 -17.83 6.54
N LYS A 112 -0.79 -18.92 6.60
CA LYS A 112 -0.06 -19.33 7.81
C LYS A 112 1.24 -18.55 7.99
N ILE A 113 1.90 -18.18 6.90
CA ILE A 113 3.16 -17.44 6.90
C ILE A 113 2.91 -15.94 7.14
N TYR A 114 1.85 -15.39 6.55
CA TYR A 114 1.47 -14.01 6.73
C TYR A 114 0.17 -13.99 7.51
N PRO A 115 0.14 -13.89 8.84
CA PRO A 115 -1.11 -13.72 9.58
C PRO A 115 -1.81 -12.40 9.18
N PRO A 116 -3.11 -12.23 9.48
CA PRO A 116 -3.78 -10.95 9.28
C PRO A 116 -3.02 -9.81 9.99
N PRO A 117 -2.81 -8.66 9.33
CA PRO A 117 -2.00 -7.58 9.89
C PRO A 117 -2.68 -6.93 11.11
N GLU A 118 -1.92 -6.71 12.17
CA GLU A 118 -2.40 -6.02 13.40
C GLU A 118 -2.18 -4.49 13.38
N GLU A 119 -1.43 -4.03 12.38
CA GLU A 119 -0.96 -2.66 12.20
C GLU A 119 -1.76 -1.88 11.16
N PHE A 120 -2.61 -2.54 10.38
CA PHE A 120 -3.56 -1.87 9.48
C PHE A 120 -4.76 -2.75 9.17
N GLY A 121 -5.83 -2.16 8.63
CA GLY A 121 -6.98 -2.88 8.11
C GLY A 121 -8.06 -1.94 7.60
N GLY A 122 -9.23 -2.49 7.32
CA GLY A 122 -10.35 -1.79 6.69
C GLY A 122 -10.76 -2.48 5.38
N GLU A 123 -11.58 -1.78 4.60
CA GLU A 123 -12.04 -2.23 3.28
C GLU A 123 -11.09 -1.75 2.17
N ALA A 124 -10.40 -0.63 2.39
CA ALA A 124 -9.47 -0.07 1.42
C ALA A 124 -8.21 -0.93 1.30
N PHE A 125 -7.54 -0.85 0.15
CA PHE A 125 -6.19 -1.38 0.03
C PHE A 125 -5.26 -0.59 0.96
N VAL A 126 -4.52 -1.30 1.82
CA VAL A 126 -3.49 -0.70 2.67
C VAL A 126 -2.19 -1.46 2.56
N GLY A 127 -1.17 -0.89 1.94
CA GLY A 127 0.19 -1.43 1.94
C GLY A 127 1.05 -0.72 2.97
N LYS A 128 1.59 -1.43 3.98
CA LYS A 128 2.49 -0.85 4.98
C LYS A 128 3.83 -1.57 5.05
N VAL A 129 4.93 -0.81 5.02
CA VAL A 129 6.30 -1.30 5.14
C VAL A 129 7.08 -0.33 6.03
N GLY A 130 7.57 -0.80 7.18
CA GLY A 130 8.21 0.08 8.16
C GLY A 130 7.28 1.20 8.59
N ASP A 131 7.74 2.45 8.50
CA ASP A 131 6.94 3.64 8.80
C ASP A 131 6.20 4.24 7.61
N LEU A 132 6.24 3.60 6.45
CA LEU A 132 5.54 4.03 5.24
C LEU A 132 4.27 3.22 5.05
N ALA A 133 3.15 3.89 4.79
CA ALA A 133 1.90 3.27 4.41
C ALA A 133 1.31 3.95 3.18
N VAL A 134 0.67 3.17 2.32
CA VAL A 134 -0.10 3.62 1.17
C VAL A 134 -1.52 3.10 1.31
N VAL A 135 -2.49 3.98 1.10
CA VAL A 135 -3.92 3.64 1.11
C VAL A 135 -4.53 4.03 -0.22
N LEU A 136 -5.27 3.12 -0.85
CA LEU A 136 -6.00 3.36 -2.10
C LEU A 136 -7.40 2.77 -2.01
N ASN A 137 -8.34 3.39 -2.73
CA ASN A 137 -9.62 2.76 -3.00
C ASN A 137 -9.43 1.63 -4.03
N THR A 138 -10.06 0.49 -3.78
CA THR A 138 -9.90 -0.72 -4.62
C THR A 138 -10.71 -0.68 -5.91
N GLU A 139 -11.74 0.18 -5.99
CA GLU A 139 -12.61 0.24 -7.15
C GLU A 139 -12.05 1.16 -8.25
N GLU A 140 -11.69 0.57 -9.39
CA GLU A 140 -11.14 1.30 -10.55
C GLU A 140 -12.22 1.86 -11.48
N ARG A 141 -13.49 1.54 -11.21
CA ARG A 141 -14.64 2.04 -11.98
C ARG A 141 -15.48 2.98 -11.14
N ARG A 142 -15.57 4.25 -11.56
CA ARG A 142 -16.32 5.30 -10.88
C ARG A 142 -17.77 4.94 -10.51
N LYS A 143 -18.46 4.15 -11.34
CA LYS A 143 -19.86 3.74 -11.12
C LYS A 143 -20.02 2.73 -9.98
N GLU A 144 -18.98 1.96 -9.70
CA GLU A 144 -18.98 0.87 -8.71
C GLU A 144 -18.33 1.33 -7.40
N ALA A 145 -17.50 2.38 -7.47
CA ALA A 145 -16.74 2.91 -6.35
C ALA A 145 -17.60 3.45 -5.21
N LYS A 146 -17.33 2.92 -4.01
CA LYS A 146 -17.87 3.36 -2.72
C LYS A 146 -16.73 3.94 -1.89
N GLU A 147 -17.07 4.67 -0.83
CA GLU A 147 -16.07 4.98 0.18
C GLU A 147 -15.67 3.70 0.91
N GLU A 148 -14.37 3.50 1.05
CA GLU A 148 -13.80 2.34 1.73
C GLU A 148 -13.07 2.82 2.99
N SER A 149 -13.41 2.20 4.12
CA SER A 149 -12.80 2.54 5.40
C SER A 149 -11.36 2.01 5.50
N PHE A 150 -10.52 2.70 6.26
CA PHE A 150 -9.18 2.22 6.58
C PHE A 150 -8.73 2.65 7.98
N TRP A 151 -7.77 1.91 8.52
CA TRP A 151 -6.97 2.34 9.65
C TRP A 151 -5.52 1.85 9.52
N VAL A 152 -4.57 2.64 10.04
CA VAL A 152 -3.14 2.35 10.04
C VAL A 152 -2.53 2.79 11.36
N LYS A 153 -1.76 1.92 12.02
CA LYS A 153 -0.96 2.23 13.20
C LYS A 153 0.47 2.56 12.81
N PHE A 154 1.12 3.46 13.51
CA PHE A 154 2.55 3.76 13.36
C PHE A 154 3.22 3.56 14.71
N GLU A 155 4.41 2.95 14.76
CA GLU A 155 5.06 2.62 16.04
C GLU A 155 5.77 3.82 16.67
N ARG A 156 6.23 4.76 15.84
CA ARG A 156 6.94 5.98 16.26
C ARG A 156 6.32 7.25 15.69
N GLY A 157 6.87 8.40 16.08
CA GLY A 157 6.37 9.72 15.71
C GLY A 157 5.13 10.15 16.50
N PRO A 158 4.61 11.36 16.23
CA PRO A 158 3.53 11.96 17.02
C PRO A 158 2.16 11.28 16.84
N VAL A 159 1.98 10.52 15.76
CA VAL A 159 0.71 9.85 15.40
C VAL A 159 0.80 8.36 15.67
N GLU A 160 -0.06 7.84 16.54
CA GLU A 160 -0.19 6.41 16.84
C GLU A 160 -1.05 5.68 15.83
N LYS A 161 -2.17 6.30 15.44
CA LYS A 161 -3.15 5.70 14.53
C LYS A 161 -3.75 6.75 13.61
N VAL A 162 -3.94 6.40 12.35
CA VAL A 162 -4.74 7.14 11.38
C VAL A 162 -5.94 6.29 11.00
N GLU A 163 -7.11 6.90 10.95
CA GLU A 163 -8.37 6.29 10.51
C GLU A 163 -9.06 7.23 9.53
N GLY A 164 -9.76 6.69 8.55
CA GLY A 164 -10.50 7.49 7.58
C GLY A 164 -11.22 6.63 6.55
N SER A 165 -11.60 7.27 5.44
CA SER A 165 -12.09 6.60 4.25
C SER A 165 -11.41 7.15 3.00
N VAL A 166 -11.31 6.31 1.97
CA VAL A 166 -10.87 6.70 0.63
C VAL A 166 -11.98 6.40 -0.37
N GLY A 167 -12.29 7.37 -1.23
CA GLY A 167 -13.23 7.22 -2.34
C GLY A 167 -12.53 6.93 -3.67
N PHE A 168 -13.33 6.89 -4.74
CA PHE A 168 -12.85 6.60 -6.11
C PHE A 168 -11.60 7.39 -6.50
N SER A 169 -10.53 6.69 -6.91
CA SER A 169 -9.25 7.28 -7.33
C SER A 169 -8.56 8.21 -6.30
N GLN A 170 -8.96 8.13 -5.03
CA GLN A 170 -8.26 8.77 -3.93
C GLN A 170 -7.12 7.87 -3.45
N TYR A 171 -5.98 8.48 -3.15
CA TYR A 171 -4.89 7.77 -2.50
C TYR A 171 -4.22 8.64 -1.42
N LEU A 172 -3.65 7.96 -0.43
CA LEU A 172 -2.87 8.54 0.65
C LEU A 172 -1.52 7.84 0.72
N ILE A 173 -0.47 8.61 0.96
CA ILE A 173 0.86 8.09 1.32
C ILE A 173 1.22 8.72 2.65
N MET A 174 1.48 7.89 3.65
CA MET A 174 1.72 8.31 5.02
C MET A 174 3.09 7.83 5.46
N LYS A 175 3.90 8.68 6.08
CA LYS A 175 5.23 8.31 6.53
C LYS A 175 5.62 9.01 7.83
N VAL A 176 6.28 8.31 8.76
CA VAL A 176 7.10 8.97 9.78
C VAL A 176 8.45 9.32 9.16
N LEU A 177 8.73 10.62 9.05
CA LEU A 177 9.94 11.15 8.45
C LEU A 177 11.14 10.97 9.39
N GLU A 178 12.35 11.15 8.85
CA GLU A 178 13.60 10.98 9.60
C GLU A 178 13.74 12.00 10.75
N ASP A 179 13.15 13.18 10.61
CA ASP A 179 13.07 14.20 11.67
C ASP A 179 12.06 13.87 12.79
N GLY A 180 11.41 12.71 12.70
CA GLY A 180 10.40 12.23 13.64
C GLY A 180 8.99 12.80 13.41
N SER A 181 8.81 13.71 12.45
CA SER A 181 7.48 14.23 12.10
C SER A 181 6.67 13.19 11.32
N PHE A 182 5.35 13.31 11.37
CA PHE A 182 4.45 12.49 10.58
C PHE A 182 3.96 13.28 9.37
N PHE A 183 4.02 12.67 8.19
CA PHE A 183 3.68 13.26 6.90
C PHE A 183 2.58 12.48 6.21
N VAL A 184 1.65 13.18 5.57
CA VAL A 184 0.65 12.62 4.66
C VAL A 184 0.69 13.38 3.34
N HIS A 185 0.88 12.66 2.24
CA HIS A 185 0.53 13.10 0.90
C HIS A 185 -0.88 12.59 0.60
N ALA A 186 -1.83 13.49 0.43
CA ALA A 186 -3.23 13.17 0.13
C ALA A 186 -3.59 13.71 -1.26
N ASN A 187 -4.14 12.85 -2.12
CA ASN A 187 -4.61 13.25 -3.43
C ASN A 187 -6.02 12.71 -3.71
N ASN A 188 -6.86 13.57 -4.28
CA ASN A 188 -8.24 13.29 -4.63
C ASN A 188 -8.68 14.25 -5.76
N TYR A 189 -9.90 14.06 -6.27
CA TYR A 189 -10.52 15.01 -7.19
C TYR A 189 -10.76 16.38 -6.52
N GLU A 190 -10.72 17.44 -7.33
CA GLU A 190 -10.79 18.84 -6.90
C GLU A 190 -12.05 19.17 -6.05
N ASP A 191 -13.18 18.53 -6.38
CA ASP A 191 -14.47 18.70 -5.72
C ASP A 191 -14.60 17.90 -4.41
N LYS A 192 -13.57 17.12 -4.04
CA LYS A 192 -13.59 16.22 -2.89
C LYS A 192 -12.82 16.75 -1.70
N VAL A 193 -13.11 16.14 -0.56
CA VAL A 193 -12.44 16.37 0.71
C VAL A 193 -11.89 15.06 1.25
N THR A 194 -10.75 15.13 1.93
CA THR A 194 -10.19 14.01 2.69
C THR A 194 -10.41 14.26 4.18
N ARG A 195 -10.93 13.25 4.89
CA ARG A 195 -11.12 13.30 6.35
C ARG A 195 -10.27 12.24 7.04
N LEU A 196 -9.41 12.68 7.94
CA LEU A 196 -8.55 11.81 8.73
C LEU A 196 -8.81 12.01 10.22
N ARG A 197 -8.93 10.92 10.96
CA ARG A 197 -8.91 10.90 12.42
C ARG A 197 -7.56 10.38 12.87
N LEU A 198 -6.85 11.20 13.62
CA LEU A 198 -5.53 10.93 14.15
C LEU A 198 -5.65 10.64 15.64
N THR A 199 -5.11 9.52 16.10
CA THR A 199 -4.79 9.28 17.52
C THR A 199 -3.34 9.66 17.74
N LEU A 200 -3.09 10.55 18.69
CA LEU A 200 -1.80 11.18 18.94
C LEU A 200 -1.19 10.65 20.23
N ARG A 201 0.14 10.54 20.26
CA ARG A 201 0.90 10.13 21.46
C ARG A 201 1.03 11.23 22.51
N GLY A 202 0.81 12.48 22.13
CA GLY A 202 0.99 13.63 22.99
C GLY A 202 0.44 14.89 22.34
N LYS A 203 0.86 16.05 22.87
CA LYS A 203 0.60 17.32 22.20
C LYS A 203 1.29 17.31 20.84
N ALA A 204 0.58 17.84 19.84
CA ALA A 204 1.09 17.95 18.49
C ALA A 204 0.47 19.18 17.80
N LYS A 205 1.13 19.64 16.75
CA LYS A 205 0.65 20.65 15.82
C LYS A 205 0.38 19.99 14.46
N VAL A 206 -0.74 20.35 13.84
CA VAL A 206 -1.08 19.98 12.45
C VAL A 206 -0.80 21.19 11.55
N GLU A 207 -0.05 20.98 10.49
CA GLU A 207 0.23 21.96 9.42
C GLU A 207 -0.20 21.35 8.08
N VAL A 208 -0.87 22.13 7.24
CA VAL A 208 -1.36 21.69 5.93
C VAL A 208 -0.79 22.57 4.84
N LYS A 209 -0.38 21.97 3.72
CA LYS A 209 0.09 22.68 2.53
C LYS A 209 -0.67 22.23 1.28
N PRO A 210 -1.21 23.16 0.47
CA PRO A 210 -1.29 24.60 0.74
C PRO A 210 -2.19 24.92 1.95
N GLU A 211 -1.99 26.06 2.62
CA GLU A 211 -2.71 26.38 3.87
C GLU A 211 -4.22 26.49 3.65
N GLU A 212 -4.62 27.00 2.49
CA GLU A 212 -6.01 27.15 2.04
C GLU A 212 -6.72 25.81 1.83
N ALA A 213 -5.98 24.71 1.73
CA ALA A 213 -6.57 23.38 1.67
C ALA A 213 -7.15 22.94 3.02
N LEU A 214 -6.76 23.55 4.14
CA LEU A 214 -7.28 23.18 5.45
C LEU A 214 -8.73 23.68 5.61
N VAL A 215 -9.67 22.75 5.63
CA VAL A 215 -11.10 23.07 5.86
C VAL A 215 -11.36 23.17 7.36
N LYS A 216 -10.90 22.17 8.13
CA LYS A 216 -11.17 22.10 9.56
C LYS A 216 -10.16 21.22 10.29
N VAL A 217 -9.76 21.63 11.49
CA VAL A 217 -9.16 20.73 12.49
C VAL A 217 -9.99 20.79 13.76
N ARG A 218 -10.46 19.65 14.24
CA ARG A 218 -11.13 19.52 15.55
C ARG A 218 -10.28 18.68 16.48
N TRP A 219 -10.03 19.22 17.66
CA TRP A 219 -9.27 18.55 18.71
C TRP A 219 -10.19 17.98 19.78
N GLU A 220 -9.91 16.75 20.19
CA GLU A 220 -10.57 16.10 21.33
C GLU A 220 -9.55 15.25 22.10
N ARG A 221 -9.09 15.75 23.25
CA ARG A 221 -8.03 15.10 24.05
C ARG A 221 -6.77 14.81 23.20
N ASN A 222 -6.44 13.53 23.02
CA ASN A 222 -5.32 13.06 22.21
C ASN A 222 -5.75 12.70 20.78
N LYS A 223 -6.89 13.19 20.30
CA LYS A 223 -7.37 12.97 18.94
C LYS A 223 -7.47 14.27 18.17
N ALA A 224 -7.17 14.21 16.88
CA ALA A 224 -7.40 15.28 15.92
C ALA A 224 -8.19 14.77 14.72
N GLU A 225 -9.28 15.43 14.38
CA GLU A 225 -10.00 15.22 13.13
C GLU A 225 -9.59 16.33 12.15
N VAL A 226 -8.96 15.95 11.04
CA VAL A 226 -8.41 16.84 10.02
C VAL A 226 -9.22 16.66 8.74
N GLU A 227 -9.81 17.74 8.25
CA GLU A 227 -10.52 17.79 6.97
C GLU A 227 -9.78 18.74 6.01
N VAL A 228 -9.45 18.22 4.82
CA VAL A 228 -8.75 18.99 3.78
C VAL A 228 -9.49 18.94 2.44
N SER A 229 -9.43 20.04 1.70
CA SER A 229 -9.99 20.19 0.36
C SER A 229 -8.92 20.00 -0.70
N HIS A 230 -9.28 19.36 -1.80
CA HIS A 230 -8.38 19.13 -2.95
C HIS A 230 -8.54 20.17 -4.05
N ARG A 231 -9.17 21.32 -3.78
CA ARG A 231 -9.32 22.42 -4.76
C ARG A 231 -8.00 22.93 -5.33
N GLN A 232 -6.93 22.85 -4.54
CA GLN A 232 -5.58 23.22 -4.96
C GLN A 232 -4.74 22.00 -5.41
N GLY A 233 -5.39 20.85 -5.61
CA GLY A 233 -4.76 19.58 -5.97
C GLY A 233 -4.27 18.77 -4.76
N VAL A 234 -3.02 18.32 -4.84
CA VAL A 234 -2.39 17.49 -3.80
C VAL A 234 -2.22 18.29 -2.51
N VAL A 235 -2.60 17.68 -1.39
CA VAL A 235 -2.48 18.26 -0.06
C VAL A 235 -1.44 17.50 0.75
N ARG A 236 -0.62 18.24 1.48
CA ARG A 236 0.41 17.71 2.38
C ARG A 236 0.02 18.04 3.81
N ILE A 237 -0.06 17.03 4.67
CA ILE A 237 -0.35 17.21 6.09
C ILE A 237 0.90 16.83 6.88
N PHE A 238 1.34 17.72 7.75
CA PHE A 238 2.43 17.48 8.69
C PHE A 238 1.89 17.49 10.11
N VAL A 239 2.33 16.53 10.90
CA VAL A 239 2.07 16.48 12.34
C VAL A 239 3.39 16.44 13.06
N ARG A 240 3.60 17.38 13.99
CA ARG A 240 4.85 17.53 14.75
C ARG A 240 4.52 17.63 16.24
N SER A 241 5.34 17.02 17.09
CA SER A 241 5.26 17.21 18.55
C SER A 241 5.65 18.62 18.98
#